data_AF-A0A933PQ05-F1
#
_entry.id   AF-A0A933PQ05-F1
#
_cell.length_a   1.000
_cell.length_b   1.000
_cell.length_c   1.000
_cell.angle_alpha   90.00
_cell.angle_beta   90.00
_cell.angle_gamma   90.00
#
_symmetry.space_group_name_H-M   'P 1'
#
loop_
_entity.id
_entity.type
_entity.pdbx_description
1 polymer ?
#
loop_
_entity_poly.entity_id
_entity_poly.type
_entity_poly.pdbx_seq_one_letter_code
_entity_poly.pdbx_strand_id
1 'polypeptide(L)'
;MSTVYIVHCIDTEGPLYESTSAKFERLSELLNVNHLDPTVENLQRLRAGDIKLGGRESEVRRLLSGHLTRYNETWDSLDGMLERISQQSFRNKVPDSRGQGWRFNWFCMDHVGYAYNPRRRDIGYHNIFDHYQEFLKRHPAQGDAVHWHFHPMSTYRDAHRCATHYFRSPEVFEILARKVIERAWFPSAYRAGFQTERPDSHWFLEQWIPFDLSNMALSDPEEFDRHLDFRLGRSGDWRRAPADWSVYRPSHDDYQQSGSCRRMIARALNVFNRIGNIDGPEMDKAFARAANGEPTLVGIAGHDWRDLAPEVEYVRELVVQAQRRYPDVPFVYSEAGEAFRGVVWPEGVTEAPLDLDLEFIPAGGGDGPSITVSTRAGRVFGPQPFLAIEIHGRRFVHDNFDFAPCGTRWHYPFNESTVALDDVVRVGVAASDIYGRVCVRRIEFKHFQSTSPIVL
;
A
#
# COMPACT_ATOMS: atom_id res chain seq x y z
N MET A 1 -14.25 -23.71 -13.58
CA MET A 1 -13.04 -22.90 -13.75
C MET A 1 -13.31 -21.55 -13.11
N SER A 2 -12.32 -20.97 -12.45
CA SER A 2 -12.39 -19.63 -11.86
C SER A 2 -11.57 -18.64 -12.70
N THR A 3 -11.69 -17.35 -12.39
CA THR A 3 -10.93 -16.29 -13.04
C THR A 3 -9.63 -16.01 -12.30
N VAL A 4 -8.53 -15.78 -13.02
CA VAL A 4 -7.29 -15.22 -12.48
C VAL A 4 -7.42 -13.70 -12.42
N TYR A 5 -7.44 -13.14 -11.21
CA TYR A 5 -7.41 -11.68 -11.01
C TYR A 5 -5.96 -11.20 -10.93
N ILE A 6 -5.55 -10.33 -11.86
CA ILE A 6 -4.20 -9.77 -11.91
C ILE A 6 -4.24 -8.33 -11.39
N VAL A 7 -3.47 -8.06 -10.34
CA VAL A 7 -3.42 -6.76 -9.66
C VAL A 7 -2.01 -6.20 -9.71
N HIS A 8 -1.78 -5.18 -10.55
CA HIS A 8 -0.50 -4.48 -10.58
C HIS A 8 -0.46 -3.41 -9.49
N CYS A 9 0.27 -3.69 -8.43
CA CYS A 9 0.46 -2.84 -7.27
C CYS A 9 1.73 -2.02 -7.44
N ILE A 10 1.60 -0.71 -7.51
CA ILE A 10 2.73 0.20 -7.59
C ILE A 10 2.97 0.80 -6.22
N ASP A 11 4.12 0.50 -5.63
CA ASP A 11 4.63 1.24 -4.48
C ASP A 11 4.96 2.66 -5.00
N THR A 12 4.07 3.60 -4.67
CA THR A 12 3.98 4.92 -5.28
C THR A 12 4.53 5.95 -4.31
N GLU A 13 5.74 6.39 -4.57
CA GLU A 13 6.54 7.19 -3.64
C GLU A 13 7.12 8.44 -4.31
N GLY A 14 6.81 8.67 -5.59
CA GLY A 14 7.28 9.81 -6.36
C GLY A 14 8.72 9.67 -6.85
N PRO A 15 9.29 10.78 -7.36
CA PRO A 15 10.63 10.77 -7.94
C PRO A 15 11.73 10.32 -6.98
N LEU A 16 12.78 9.70 -7.53
CA LEU A 16 13.92 9.19 -6.75
C LEU A 16 15.25 9.59 -7.39
N TYR A 17 16.04 10.41 -6.68
CA TYR A 17 17.43 10.69 -7.04
C TYR A 17 18.39 9.75 -6.30
N GLU A 18 19.38 9.20 -7.01
CA GLU A 18 20.45 8.38 -6.41
C GLU A 18 21.83 8.77 -6.97
N SER A 19 22.68 9.35 -6.14
CA SER A 19 24.05 9.71 -6.50
C SER A 19 24.94 8.49 -6.74
N THR A 20 26.13 8.69 -7.34
CA THR A 20 27.13 7.62 -7.48
C THR A 20 27.53 7.06 -6.10
N SER A 21 27.85 7.92 -5.13
CA SER A 21 28.21 7.48 -3.77
C SER A 21 27.11 6.62 -3.13
N ALA A 22 25.86 7.04 -3.29
CA ALA A 22 24.69 6.30 -2.81
C ALA A 22 24.55 4.90 -3.47
N LYS A 23 24.96 4.72 -4.73
CA LYS A 23 25.00 3.40 -5.38
C LYS A 23 26.06 2.48 -4.75
N PHE A 24 27.21 3.03 -4.37
CA PHE A 24 28.26 2.29 -3.68
C PHE A 24 27.90 1.96 -2.23
N GLU A 25 27.23 2.87 -1.52
CA GLU A 25 26.64 2.58 -0.20
C GLU A 25 25.70 1.38 -0.30
N ARG A 26 24.81 1.36 -1.29
CA ARG A 26 23.90 0.22 -1.54
C ARG A 26 24.65 -1.08 -1.84
N LEU A 27 25.73 -1.03 -2.64
CA LEU A 27 26.59 -2.21 -2.90
C LEU A 27 27.26 -2.73 -1.62
N SER A 28 27.71 -1.83 -0.76
CA SER A 28 28.26 -2.16 0.55
C SER A 28 27.21 -2.80 1.46
N GLU A 29 26.03 -2.20 1.57
CA GLU A 29 24.95 -2.69 2.44
C GLU A 29 24.37 -4.04 1.99
N LEU A 30 24.17 -4.22 0.68
CA LEU A 30 23.48 -5.40 0.15
C LEU A 30 24.42 -6.56 -0.17
N LEU A 31 25.64 -6.27 -0.61
CA LEU A 31 26.58 -7.26 -1.15
C LEU A 31 27.95 -7.20 -0.49
N ASN A 32 28.15 -6.38 0.55
CA ASN A 32 29.43 -6.21 1.25
C ASN A 32 30.60 -5.89 0.30
N VAL A 33 30.35 -5.02 -0.67
CA VAL A 33 31.36 -4.44 -1.58
C VAL A 33 31.70 -3.03 -1.06
N ASN A 34 32.71 -2.95 -0.19
CA ASN A 34 33.07 -1.73 0.56
C ASN A 34 34.53 -1.27 0.37
N HIS A 35 35.27 -1.91 -0.54
CA HIS A 35 36.70 -1.67 -0.79
C HIS A 35 36.97 -0.88 -2.08
N LEU A 36 35.93 -0.31 -2.69
CA LEU A 36 36.02 0.43 -3.96
C LEU A 36 35.62 1.89 -3.76
N ASP A 37 36.41 2.79 -4.32
CA ASP A 37 36.08 4.21 -4.31
C ASP A 37 34.85 4.50 -5.21
N PRO A 38 33.93 5.37 -4.77
CA PRO A 38 32.68 5.66 -5.47
C PRO A 38 32.86 6.59 -6.67
N THR A 39 33.61 6.15 -7.68
CA THR A 39 33.87 6.91 -8.90
C THR A 39 32.99 6.45 -10.06
N VAL A 40 32.75 7.34 -11.04
CA VAL A 40 32.01 7.00 -12.27
C VAL A 40 32.71 5.90 -13.05
N GLU A 41 34.05 5.93 -13.11
CA GLU A 41 34.87 4.91 -13.76
C GLU A 41 34.67 3.54 -13.09
N ASN A 42 34.75 3.46 -11.77
CA ASN A 42 34.52 2.19 -11.05
C ASN A 42 33.09 1.71 -11.26
N LEU A 43 32.08 2.60 -11.27
CA LEU A 43 30.70 2.23 -11.56
C LEU A 43 30.54 1.60 -12.95
N GLN A 44 31.21 2.14 -13.97
CA GLN A 44 31.18 1.59 -15.33
C GLN A 44 31.85 0.22 -15.40
N ARG A 45 33.02 0.07 -14.76
CA ARG A 45 33.74 -1.21 -14.69
C ARG A 45 32.94 -2.28 -13.94
N LEU A 46 32.23 -1.92 -12.86
CA LEU A 46 31.32 -2.83 -12.15
C LEU A 46 30.15 -3.29 -13.05
N ARG A 47 29.60 -2.38 -13.86
CA ARG A 47 28.54 -2.72 -14.83
C ARG A 47 29.04 -3.62 -15.96
N ALA A 48 30.28 -3.43 -16.40
CA ALA A 48 30.92 -4.29 -17.40
C ALA A 48 31.33 -5.66 -16.85
N GLY A 49 31.55 -5.77 -15.53
CA GLY A 49 32.09 -6.97 -14.88
C GLY A 49 33.62 -7.04 -14.89
N ASP A 50 34.29 -5.90 -15.07
CA ASP A 50 35.75 -5.81 -15.19
C ASP A 50 36.47 -5.81 -13.84
N ILE A 51 35.73 -5.70 -12.74
CA ILE A 51 36.25 -5.77 -11.38
C ILE A 51 35.96 -7.16 -10.81
N LYS A 52 37.02 -7.85 -10.36
CA LYS A 52 36.90 -9.14 -9.69
C LYS A 52 36.34 -8.92 -8.27
N LEU A 53 35.20 -9.55 -7.97
CA LEU A 53 34.45 -9.45 -6.72
C LEU A 53 34.28 -10.82 -6.03
N GLY A 54 35.04 -11.82 -6.49
CA GLY A 54 35.08 -13.14 -5.87
C GLY A 54 33.79 -13.92 -6.06
N GLY A 55 33.20 -13.89 -7.27
CA GLY A 55 31.98 -14.60 -7.62
C GLY A 55 30.69 -13.77 -7.53
N ARG A 56 30.77 -12.53 -7.03
CA ARG A 56 29.62 -11.60 -6.89
C ARG A 56 29.38 -10.72 -8.12
N GLU A 57 30.13 -10.91 -9.20
CA GLU A 57 30.10 -10.05 -10.38
C GLU A 57 28.73 -10.05 -11.08
N SER A 58 28.06 -11.20 -11.16
CA SER A 58 26.71 -11.31 -11.73
C SER A 58 25.66 -10.56 -10.89
N GLU A 59 25.72 -10.70 -9.57
CA GLU A 59 24.80 -10.05 -8.63
C GLU A 59 24.96 -8.53 -8.66
N VAL A 60 26.20 -8.05 -8.71
CA VAL A 60 26.51 -6.63 -8.81
C VAL A 60 26.01 -6.05 -10.14
N ARG A 61 26.25 -6.73 -11.27
CA ARG A 61 25.72 -6.30 -12.57
C ARG A 61 24.20 -6.26 -12.58
N ARG A 62 23.54 -7.23 -11.95
CA ARG A 62 22.07 -7.24 -11.79
C ARG A 62 21.60 -6.03 -10.98
N LEU A 63 22.20 -5.78 -9.81
CA LEU A 63 21.86 -4.65 -8.94
C LEU A 63 22.14 -3.28 -9.59
N LEU A 64 23.12 -3.22 -10.50
CA LEU A 64 23.48 -2.03 -11.25
C LEU A 64 22.84 -1.95 -12.65
N SER A 65 21.91 -2.86 -12.94
CA SER A 65 21.20 -2.90 -14.23
C SER A 65 20.44 -1.60 -14.49
N GLY A 66 20.17 -1.32 -15.76
CA GLY A 66 19.48 -0.10 -16.16
C GLY A 66 18.14 0.07 -15.44
N HIS A 67 17.34 -0.99 -15.37
CA HIS A 67 16.03 -0.96 -14.71
C HIS A 67 16.11 -0.72 -13.19
N LEU A 68 17.20 -1.15 -12.51
CA LEU A 68 17.41 -0.94 -11.07
C LEU A 68 18.27 0.29 -10.72
N THR A 69 18.62 1.13 -11.69
CA THR A 69 19.45 2.33 -11.44
C THR A 69 19.10 3.57 -12.27
N ARG A 70 18.27 3.47 -13.32
CA ARG A 70 17.75 4.61 -14.08
C ARG A 70 16.37 4.95 -13.56
N TYR A 71 16.31 5.85 -12.60
CA TYR A 71 15.06 6.26 -12.00
C TYR A 71 14.43 7.45 -12.72
N ASN A 72 13.12 7.61 -12.53
CA ASN A 72 12.44 8.87 -12.73
C ASN A 72 12.87 9.81 -11.60
N GLU A 73 13.91 10.62 -11.85
CA GLU A 73 14.53 11.48 -10.82
C GLU A 73 13.77 12.80 -10.58
N THR A 74 12.84 13.15 -11.48
CA THR A 74 12.01 14.35 -11.41
C THR A 74 10.55 14.05 -11.73
N TRP A 75 9.63 14.92 -11.31
CA TRP A 75 8.23 14.84 -11.69
C TRP A 75 8.04 14.82 -13.21
N ASP A 76 8.78 15.65 -13.97
CA ASP A 76 8.72 15.63 -15.44
C ASP A 76 9.05 14.25 -16.04
N SER A 77 10.08 13.57 -15.53
CA SER A 77 10.44 12.24 -16.03
C SER A 77 9.41 11.18 -15.67
N LEU A 78 8.82 11.29 -14.47
CA LEU A 78 7.75 10.41 -13.99
C LEU A 78 6.47 10.64 -14.81
N ASP A 79 6.06 11.90 -15.02
CA ASP A 79 4.90 12.26 -15.82
C ASP A 79 5.07 11.81 -17.28
N GLY A 80 6.27 11.95 -17.84
CA GLY A 80 6.59 11.41 -19.16
C GLY A 80 6.48 9.88 -19.25
N MET A 81 6.68 9.15 -18.14
CA MET A 81 6.36 7.73 -18.08
C MET A 81 4.85 7.50 -17.97
N LEU A 82 4.17 8.20 -17.04
CA LEU A 82 2.72 8.09 -16.82
C LEU A 82 1.94 8.32 -18.12
N GLU A 83 2.29 9.36 -18.88
CA GLU A 83 1.69 9.66 -20.18
C GLU A 83 1.85 8.53 -21.21
N ARG A 84 3.00 7.84 -21.22
CA ARG A 84 3.20 6.70 -22.13
C ARG A 84 2.36 5.50 -21.73
N ILE A 85 2.37 5.14 -20.43
CA ILE A 85 1.66 3.95 -19.95
C ILE A 85 0.14 4.17 -19.83
N SER A 86 -0.31 5.42 -19.87
CA SER A 86 -1.74 5.77 -19.89
C SER A 86 -2.38 5.61 -21.27
N GLN A 87 -1.59 5.58 -22.35
CA GLN A 87 -2.12 5.47 -23.71
C GLN A 87 -2.92 4.18 -23.90
N GLN A 88 -4.06 4.29 -24.59
CA GLN A 88 -4.88 3.11 -24.90
C GLN A 88 -4.12 2.08 -25.75
N SER A 89 -3.28 2.53 -26.67
CA SER A 89 -2.39 1.68 -27.47
C SER A 89 -1.45 0.85 -26.59
N PHE A 90 -0.95 1.44 -25.50
CA PHE A 90 -0.16 0.74 -24.52
C PHE A 90 -1.03 -0.21 -23.69
N ARG A 91 -2.11 0.26 -23.07
CA ARG A 91 -2.95 -0.52 -22.14
C ARG A 91 -3.67 -1.70 -22.80
N ASN A 92 -4.11 -1.55 -24.04
CA ASN A 92 -4.93 -2.52 -24.76
C ASN A 92 -4.10 -3.47 -25.65
N LYS A 93 -2.77 -3.47 -25.53
CA LYS A 93 -1.89 -4.33 -26.34
C LYS A 93 -2.20 -5.83 -26.16
N VAL A 94 -2.50 -6.22 -24.92
CA VAL A 94 -3.04 -7.54 -24.57
C VAL A 94 -4.27 -7.26 -23.71
N PRO A 95 -5.48 -7.28 -24.27
CA PRO A 95 -6.71 -7.14 -23.49
C PRO A 95 -6.93 -8.38 -22.62
N ASP A 96 -7.65 -8.20 -21.51
CA ASP A 96 -8.08 -9.30 -20.67
C ASP A 96 -9.29 -10.07 -21.24
N SER A 97 -9.77 -11.09 -20.51
CA SER A 97 -10.90 -11.92 -20.95
C SER A 97 -12.25 -11.17 -21.02
N ARG A 98 -12.30 -9.92 -20.55
CA ARG A 98 -13.45 -9.00 -20.65
C ARG A 98 -13.22 -7.88 -21.67
N GLY A 99 -12.13 -7.96 -22.45
CA GLY A 99 -11.74 -6.95 -23.42
C GLY A 99 -11.21 -5.65 -22.80
N GLN A 100 -10.83 -5.66 -21.53
CA GLN A 100 -10.31 -4.49 -20.81
C GLN A 100 -8.79 -4.41 -20.91
N GLY A 101 -8.27 -3.18 -20.90
CA GLY A 101 -6.84 -2.91 -20.87
C GLY A 101 -6.22 -3.07 -19.50
N TRP A 102 -4.90 -2.97 -19.46
CA TRP A 102 -4.12 -2.98 -18.23
C TRP A 102 -4.58 -1.91 -17.23
N ARG A 103 -4.62 -2.27 -15.93
CA ARG A 103 -4.97 -1.38 -14.81
C ARG A 103 -3.83 -1.29 -13.80
N PHE A 104 -3.61 -0.10 -13.25
CA PHE A 104 -2.64 0.15 -12.19
C PHE A 104 -3.33 0.48 -10.87
N ASN A 105 -2.73 0.01 -9.79
CA ASN A 105 -3.14 0.31 -8.42
C ASN A 105 -2.00 1.09 -7.76
N TRP A 106 -2.21 2.39 -7.52
CA TRP A 106 -1.20 3.32 -7.04
C TRP A 106 -1.23 3.39 -5.51
N PHE A 107 -0.40 2.59 -4.84
CA PHE A 107 -0.30 2.60 -3.38
C PHE A 107 0.59 3.77 -2.95
N CYS A 108 -0.04 4.89 -2.59
CA CYS A 108 0.65 6.15 -2.32
C CYS A 108 1.15 6.26 -0.89
N MET A 109 2.39 6.70 -0.74
CA MET A 109 3.03 7.04 0.53
C MET A 109 3.16 8.56 0.69
N ASP A 110 3.10 9.03 1.94
CA ASP A 110 3.45 10.40 2.32
C ASP A 110 4.87 10.39 2.92
N HIS A 111 5.80 11.13 2.32
CA HIS A 111 7.15 11.29 2.89
C HIS A 111 7.14 12.43 3.90
N VAL A 112 7.02 12.12 5.19
CA VAL A 112 6.87 13.14 6.23
C VAL A 112 7.75 12.88 7.44
N GLY A 113 8.03 13.94 8.19
CA GLY A 113 8.75 13.87 9.45
C GLY A 113 10.23 13.49 9.33
N TYR A 114 10.84 13.53 8.15
CA TYR A 114 12.27 13.26 7.97
C TYR A 114 13.16 14.48 8.29
N ALA A 115 14.37 14.23 8.80
CA ALA A 115 15.39 15.23 9.09
C ALA A 115 16.49 15.28 8.02
N TYR A 116 16.71 14.16 7.31
CA TYR A 116 17.74 14.06 6.28
C TYR A 116 17.18 13.42 5.00
N ASN A 117 17.33 14.11 3.86
CA ASN A 117 16.76 13.69 2.57
C ASN A 117 17.80 13.70 1.43
N PRO A 118 18.77 12.77 1.43
CA PRO A 118 19.82 12.74 0.40
C PRO A 118 19.31 12.28 -0.96
N ARG A 119 18.13 11.65 -1.00
CA ARG A 119 17.52 11.08 -2.21
C ARG A 119 16.51 12.01 -2.87
N ARG A 120 16.39 13.25 -2.35
CA ARG A 120 15.48 14.28 -2.85
C ARG A 120 14.05 13.79 -2.98
N ARG A 121 13.60 12.96 -2.03
CA ARG A 121 12.19 12.57 -1.91
C ARG A 121 11.32 13.81 -1.83
N ASP A 122 10.12 13.76 -2.40
CA ASP A 122 9.16 14.84 -2.28
C ASP A 122 8.52 14.82 -0.88
N ILE A 123 9.03 15.66 0.02
CA ILE A 123 8.64 15.69 1.43
C ILE A 123 7.37 16.53 1.61
N GLY A 124 6.32 15.92 2.15
CA GLY A 124 5.11 16.64 2.49
C GLY A 124 3.92 15.71 2.66
N TYR A 125 2.92 16.20 3.40
CA TYR A 125 1.62 15.57 3.45
C TYR A 125 0.93 15.73 2.10
N HIS A 126 0.45 14.62 1.56
CA HIS A 126 -0.37 14.50 0.38
C HIS A 126 0.30 14.79 -0.95
N ASN A 127 1.57 15.18 -1.00
CA ASN A 127 2.26 15.52 -2.25
C ASN A 127 2.11 14.41 -3.31
N ILE A 128 2.47 13.18 -2.97
CA ILE A 128 2.34 12.04 -3.89
C ILE A 128 0.87 11.71 -4.14
N PHE A 129 0.06 11.64 -3.09
CA PHE A 129 -1.36 11.28 -3.18
C PHE A 129 -2.15 12.23 -4.09
N ASP A 130 -1.98 13.54 -3.94
CA ASP A 130 -2.70 14.56 -4.70
C ASP A 130 -2.26 14.54 -6.18
N HIS A 131 -0.97 14.31 -6.46
CA HIS A 131 -0.47 14.18 -7.83
C HIS A 131 -1.14 13.03 -8.57
N TYR A 132 -1.23 11.86 -7.94
CA TYR A 132 -1.86 10.68 -8.55
C TYR A 132 -3.38 10.78 -8.59
N GLN A 133 -4.02 11.39 -7.60
CA GLN A 133 -5.45 11.72 -7.67
C GLN A 133 -5.76 12.62 -8.86
N GLU A 134 -4.96 13.65 -9.10
CA GLU A 134 -5.13 14.53 -10.26
C GLU A 134 -4.85 13.81 -11.59
N PHE A 135 -3.84 12.94 -11.62
CA PHE A 135 -3.60 12.08 -12.78
C PHE A 135 -4.80 11.17 -13.09
N LEU A 136 -5.41 10.53 -12.08
CA LEU A 136 -6.59 9.67 -12.25
C LEU A 136 -7.82 10.45 -12.72
N LYS A 137 -8.04 11.66 -12.18
CA LYS A 137 -9.14 12.54 -12.63
C LYS A 137 -9.04 12.92 -14.11
N ARG A 138 -7.82 13.05 -14.63
CA ARG A 138 -7.57 13.28 -16.07
C ARG A 138 -7.79 12.04 -16.92
N HIS A 139 -7.85 10.85 -16.31
CA HIS A 139 -7.95 9.56 -17.00
C HIS A 139 -9.03 8.62 -16.40
N PRO A 140 -10.28 9.08 -16.22
CA PRO A 140 -11.30 8.35 -15.46
C PRO A 140 -11.70 6.99 -16.08
N ALA A 141 -11.51 6.82 -17.39
CA ALA A 141 -11.86 5.60 -18.10
C ALA A 141 -10.88 4.43 -17.91
N GLN A 142 -9.74 4.64 -17.23
CA GLN A 142 -8.70 3.62 -17.10
C GLN A 142 -8.99 2.59 -15.99
N GLY A 143 -9.87 2.92 -15.04
CA GLY A 143 -10.20 2.03 -13.92
C GLY A 143 -9.04 1.83 -12.93
N ASP A 144 -8.05 2.72 -12.94
CA ASP A 144 -6.99 2.78 -11.93
C ASP A 144 -7.54 3.32 -10.60
N ALA A 145 -6.86 2.99 -9.50
CA ALA A 145 -7.22 3.50 -8.17
C ALA A 145 -5.98 3.86 -7.35
N VAL A 146 -6.17 4.75 -6.37
CA VAL A 146 -5.18 5.10 -5.35
C VAL A 146 -5.48 4.34 -4.07
N HIS A 147 -4.44 3.75 -3.48
CA HIS A 147 -4.44 2.98 -2.25
C HIS A 147 -3.34 3.47 -1.31
N TRP A 148 -3.16 2.80 -0.16
CA TRP A 148 -2.20 3.26 0.85
C TRP A 148 -0.93 2.43 0.90
N HIS A 149 0.20 3.12 0.84
CA HIS A 149 1.52 2.58 1.12
C HIS A 149 2.13 3.31 2.31
N PHE A 150 2.82 2.59 3.18
CA PHE A 150 3.45 3.21 4.33
C PHE A 150 4.77 2.56 4.69
N HIS A 151 5.77 3.41 4.94
CA HIS A 151 7.04 3.02 5.54
C HIS A 151 7.11 3.55 6.96
N PRO A 152 7.32 2.70 7.97
CA PRO A 152 7.70 3.18 9.29
C PRO A 152 9.01 3.96 9.20
N MET A 153 9.06 5.08 9.92
CA MET A 153 10.22 5.96 9.89
C MET A 153 11.42 5.30 10.57
N SER A 154 12.61 5.45 9.99
CA SER A 154 13.86 5.06 10.66
C SER A 154 14.06 5.83 11.96
N THR A 155 14.77 5.23 12.92
CA THR A 155 15.16 5.89 14.20
C THR A 155 15.83 7.25 13.97
N TYR A 156 16.55 7.38 12.84
CA TYR A 156 17.35 8.55 12.52
C TYR A 156 16.62 9.56 11.62
N ARG A 157 15.36 9.29 11.26
CA ARG A 157 14.53 10.17 10.41
C ARG A 157 15.20 10.43 9.05
N ASP A 158 15.87 9.41 8.51
CA ASP A 158 16.47 9.41 7.18
C ASP A 158 15.41 9.05 6.13
N ALA A 159 15.12 9.94 5.17
CA ALA A 159 14.07 9.74 4.16
C ALA A 159 14.34 8.60 3.16
N HIS A 160 15.55 8.07 3.17
CA HIS A 160 15.98 6.97 2.29
C HIS A 160 16.05 5.63 3.02
N ARG A 161 15.64 5.60 4.30
CA ARG A 161 15.65 4.41 5.14
C ARG A 161 14.28 4.23 5.79
N CYS A 162 13.87 2.99 5.87
CA CYS A 162 12.68 2.57 6.62
C CYS A 162 13.08 1.90 7.94
N ALA A 163 12.11 1.74 8.82
CA ALA A 163 12.14 0.81 9.93
C ALA A 163 10.99 -0.19 9.81
N THR A 164 10.84 -1.03 10.84
CA THR A 164 9.84 -2.09 10.89
C THR A 164 8.79 -1.89 12.01
N HIS A 165 8.92 -0.84 12.82
CA HIS A 165 8.04 -0.54 13.96
C HIS A 165 7.14 0.66 13.64
N TYR A 166 5.85 0.40 13.41
CA TYR A 166 4.81 1.35 12.99
C TYR A 166 4.56 2.40 14.05
N PHE A 167 4.54 1.99 15.32
CA PHE A 167 4.23 2.87 16.45
C PHE A 167 5.44 3.60 17.01
N ARG A 168 6.57 3.58 16.30
CA ARG A 168 7.73 4.39 16.66
C ARG A 168 7.38 5.87 16.68
N SER A 169 6.51 6.29 15.77
CA SER A 169 6.27 7.69 15.49
C SER A 169 4.80 7.92 15.13
N PRO A 170 4.23 9.09 15.47
CA PRO A 170 2.79 9.34 15.33
C PRO A 170 2.34 9.52 13.88
N GLU A 171 3.27 9.62 12.92
CA GLU A 171 3.00 9.94 11.53
C GLU A 171 2.04 8.95 10.86
N VAL A 172 2.04 7.67 11.24
CA VAL A 172 1.06 6.70 10.71
C VAL A 172 -0.38 7.16 10.96
N PHE A 173 -0.64 7.70 12.16
CA PHE A 173 -1.95 8.23 12.54
C PHE A 173 -2.17 9.62 11.96
N GLU A 174 -1.17 10.49 11.98
CA GLU A 174 -1.28 11.86 11.47
C GLU A 174 -1.58 11.88 9.95
N ILE A 175 -0.91 11.02 9.18
CA ILE A 175 -1.14 10.86 7.74
C ILE A 175 -2.58 10.48 7.47
N LEU A 176 -3.10 9.46 8.15
CA LEU A 176 -4.49 9.02 7.97
C LEU A 176 -5.48 10.08 8.45
N ALA A 177 -5.23 10.71 9.60
CA ALA A 177 -6.08 11.77 10.12
C ALA A 177 -6.19 12.95 9.14
N ARG A 178 -5.07 13.37 8.53
CA ARG A 178 -5.08 14.39 7.49
C ARG A 178 -5.81 13.94 6.23
N LYS A 179 -5.64 12.69 5.77
CA LYS A 179 -6.41 12.19 4.60
C LYS A 179 -7.92 12.17 4.86
N VAL A 180 -8.34 11.77 6.06
CA VAL A 180 -9.76 11.81 6.46
C VAL A 180 -10.27 13.24 6.45
N ILE A 181 -9.61 14.14 7.19
CA ILE A 181 -10.10 15.51 7.40
C ILE A 181 -9.96 16.36 6.13
N GLU A 182 -8.81 16.33 5.49
CA GLU A 182 -8.47 17.25 4.40
C GLU A 182 -8.80 16.70 3.00
N ARG A 183 -8.96 15.37 2.83
CA ARG A 183 -9.25 14.75 1.52
C ARG A 183 -10.53 13.91 1.48
N ALA A 184 -11.25 13.79 2.60
CA ALA A 184 -12.42 12.91 2.71
C ALA A 184 -12.13 11.49 2.23
N TRP A 185 -10.90 11.00 2.48
CA TRP A 185 -10.40 9.74 1.95
C TRP A 185 -9.89 8.85 3.08
N PHE A 186 -10.10 7.56 2.94
CA PHE A 186 -9.59 6.54 3.84
C PHE A 186 -9.26 5.26 3.07
N PRO A 187 -8.20 4.52 3.44
CA PRO A 187 -7.79 3.35 2.69
C PRO A 187 -8.69 2.13 2.90
N SER A 188 -8.84 1.35 1.83
CA SER A 188 -9.40 -0.02 1.87
C SER A 188 -8.39 -1.09 1.49
N ALA A 189 -7.37 -0.75 0.69
CA ALA A 189 -6.26 -1.64 0.37
C ALA A 189 -4.90 -1.04 0.73
N TYR A 190 -3.97 -1.94 1.01
CA TYR A 190 -2.68 -1.59 1.58
C TYR A 190 -1.53 -2.43 1.01
N ARG A 191 -0.35 -1.79 0.95
CA ARG A 191 0.95 -2.46 0.80
C ARG A 191 1.94 -1.95 1.82
N ALA A 192 2.63 -2.88 2.47
CA ALA A 192 3.70 -2.59 3.40
C ALA A 192 4.98 -2.18 2.68
N GLY A 193 5.62 -1.13 3.21
CA GLY A 193 6.99 -0.78 2.87
C GLY A 193 7.94 -1.95 3.03
N PHE A 194 8.75 -2.22 2.02
CA PHE A 194 9.67 -3.37 2.00
C PHE A 194 8.97 -4.71 2.32
N GLN A 195 7.66 -4.77 2.09
CA GLN A 195 6.80 -5.92 2.42
C GLN A 195 6.97 -6.35 3.88
N THR A 196 7.16 -5.37 4.78
CA THR A 196 7.47 -5.61 6.18
C THR A 196 6.21 -5.51 7.04
N GLU A 197 5.76 -6.66 7.55
CA GLU A 197 4.80 -6.71 8.65
C GLU A 197 5.43 -7.28 9.92
N ARG A 198 4.92 -6.81 11.05
CA ARG A 198 5.31 -7.13 12.43
C ARG A 198 4.05 -7.14 13.31
N PRO A 199 4.09 -7.66 14.55
CA PRO A 199 2.90 -7.74 15.39
C PRO A 199 2.13 -6.42 15.56
N ASP A 200 2.84 -5.29 15.60
CA ASP A 200 2.28 -3.95 15.71
C ASP A 200 1.56 -3.50 14.43
N SER A 201 2.16 -3.66 13.25
CA SER A 201 1.47 -3.41 11.97
C SER A 201 0.33 -4.38 11.74
N HIS A 202 0.51 -5.65 12.12
CA HIS A 202 -0.52 -6.66 11.99
C HIS A 202 -1.78 -6.25 12.77
N TRP A 203 -1.62 -5.87 14.04
CA TRP A 203 -2.69 -5.35 14.88
C TRP A 203 -3.28 -4.04 14.36
N PHE A 204 -2.45 -3.12 13.86
CA PHE A 204 -2.91 -1.87 13.25
C PHE A 204 -3.85 -2.12 12.08
N LEU A 205 -3.44 -2.97 11.12
CA LEU A 205 -4.18 -3.23 9.91
C LEU A 205 -5.50 -3.96 10.19
N GLU A 206 -5.52 -4.88 11.16
CA GLU A 206 -6.72 -5.61 11.59
C GLU A 206 -7.83 -4.68 12.13
N GLN A 207 -7.51 -3.46 12.53
CA GLN A 207 -8.51 -2.52 13.01
C GLN A 207 -9.25 -1.77 11.89
N TRP A 208 -8.60 -1.51 10.76
CA TRP A 208 -9.15 -0.55 9.78
C TRP A 208 -9.02 -0.95 8.31
N ILE A 209 -8.11 -1.86 7.97
CA ILE A 209 -7.73 -2.14 6.58
C ILE A 209 -8.14 -3.56 6.18
N PRO A 210 -9.16 -3.73 5.31
CA PRO A 210 -9.65 -5.05 4.93
C PRO A 210 -8.71 -5.81 4.00
N PHE A 211 -8.00 -5.12 3.10
CA PHE A 211 -7.21 -5.76 2.05
C PHE A 211 -5.72 -5.44 2.15
N ASP A 212 -4.89 -6.47 2.10
CA ASP A 212 -3.44 -6.36 2.15
C ASP A 212 -2.79 -7.18 1.01
N LEU A 213 -1.94 -6.53 0.23
CA LEU A 213 -1.19 -7.11 -0.89
C LEU A 213 0.32 -7.18 -0.60
N SER A 214 0.70 -7.37 0.66
CA SER A 214 2.11 -7.36 1.08
C SER A 214 2.80 -8.73 1.04
N ASN A 215 2.05 -9.84 0.95
CA ASN A 215 2.63 -11.18 1.02
C ASN A 215 3.59 -11.45 -0.14
N MET A 216 4.87 -11.66 0.16
CA MET A 216 5.92 -11.96 -0.82
C MET A 216 6.45 -13.41 -0.70
N ALA A 217 5.65 -14.33 -0.15
CA ALA A 217 6.06 -15.72 0.06
C ALA A 217 6.60 -16.36 -1.23
N LEU A 218 7.54 -17.28 -1.08
CA LEU A 218 8.12 -18.05 -2.19
C LEU A 218 8.00 -19.53 -1.88
N SER A 219 7.91 -20.34 -2.94
CA SER A 219 7.93 -21.80 -2.78
C SER A 219 9.26 -22.28 -2.20
N ASP A 220 10.36 -21.57 -2.48
CA ASP A 220 11.65 -21.74 -1.81
C ASP A 220 11.91 -20.56 -0.83
N PRO A 221 11.63 -20.74 0.47
CA PRO A 221 11.87 -19.70 1.48
C PRO A 221 13.37 -19.48 1.78
N GLU A 222 14.27 -20.38 1.37
CA GLU A 222 15.72 -20.19 1.58
C GLU A 222 16.27 -19.05 0.71
N GLU A 223 15.54 -18.64 -0.33
CA GLU A 223 15.90 -17.46 -1.12
C GLU A 223 16.10 -16.22 -0.26
N PHE A 224 15.25 -16.02 0.75
CA PHE A 224 15.37 -14.87 1.66
C PHE A 224 16.70 -14.87 2.43
N ASP A 225 17.28 -16.04 2.72
CA ASP A 225 18.53 -16.14 3.47
C ASP A 225 19.77 -15.87 2.62
N ARG A 226 19.63 -15.88 1.28
CA ARG A 226 20.66 -15.44 0.33
C ARG A 226 20.83 -13.91 0.32
N HIS A 227 19.85 -13.17 0.84
CA HIS A 227 19.84 -11.71 0.81
C HIS A 227 20.10 -11.13 2.21
N LEU A 228 21.21 -10.43 2.40
CA LEU A 228 21.63 -9.88 3.72
C LEU A 228 20.58 -8.99 4.40
N ASP A 229 19.76 -8.31 3.59
CA ASP A 229 18.68 -7.42 3.99
C ASP A 229 17.35 -8.14 4.30
N PHE A 230 17.23 -9.43 3.99
CA PHE A 230 16.04 -10.27 4.30
C PHE A 230 16.35 -11.47 5.21
N ARG A 231 17.63 -11.85 5.32
CA ARG A 231 18.10 -12.91 6.22
C ARG A 231 17.68 -12.60 7.66
N LEU A 232 17.22 -13.63 8.38
CA LEU A 232 16.66 -13.50 9.74
C LEU A 232 15.47 -12.52 9.85
N GLY A 233 14.75 -12.28 8.75
CA GLY A 233 13.59 -11.38 8.75
C GLY A 233 13.95 -9.93 9.04
N ARG A 234 15.11 -9.45 8.58
CA ARG A 234 15.55 -8.06 8.80
C ARG A 234 14.62 -7.02 8.18
N SER A 235 14.09 -7.29 6.97
CA SER A 235 13.05 -6.49 6.30
C SER A 235 11.70 -7.24 6.36
N GLY A 236 11.10 -7.63 5.24
CA GLY A 236 9.93 -8.51 5.22
C GLY A 236 10.25 -9.98 5.54
N ASP A 237 9.32 -10.69 6.15
CA ASP A 237 9.41 -12.14 6.38
C ASP A 237 8.09 -12.85 6.06
N TRP A 238 8.06 -13.58 4.95
CA TRP A 238 6.88 -14.30 4.46
C TRP A 238 7.15 -15.79 4.28
N ARG A 239 8.21 -16.32 4.92
CA ARG A 239 8.66 -17.71 4.73
C ARG A 239 7.61 -18.75 5.10
N ARG A 240 6.69 -18.42 6.00
CA ARG A 240 5.61 -19.32 6.46
C ARG A 240 4.25 -18.98 5.88
N ALA A 241 4.18 -17.98 5.00
CA ALA A 241 2.93 -17.57 4.37
C ALA A 241 2.57 -18.40 3.14
N PRO A 242 1.28 -18.52 2.79
CA PRO A 242 0.86 -19.21 1.58
C PRO A 242 1.55 -18.64 0.33
N ALA A 243 2.16 -19.53 -0.45
CA ALA A 243 2.88 -19.21 -1.68
C ALA A 243 2.14 -19.72 -2.93
N ASP A 244 0.84 -19.99 -2.82
CA ASP A 244 0.02 -20.68 -3.83
C ASP A 244 -1.01 -19.78 -4.52
N TRP A 245 -0.94 -18.46 -4.32
CA TRP A 245 -1.89 -17.45 -4.82
C TRP A 245 -3.29 -17.48 -4.19
N SER A 246 -3.45 -18.24 -3.09
CA SER A 246 -4.63 -18.11 -2.25
C SER A 246 -4.67 -16.77 -1.52
N VAL A 247 -5.88 -16.25 -1.33
CA VAL A 247 -6.16 -15.18 -0.36
C VAL A 247 -6.49 -15.85 0.97
N TYR A 248 -5.88 -15.38 2.06
CA TYR A 248 -6.10 -15.96 3.38
C TYR A 248 -6.38 -14.88 4.42
N ARG A 249 -7.04 -15.29 5.51
CA ARG A 249 -7.18 -14.49 6.72
C ARG A 249 -6.03 -14.86 7.66
N PRO A 250 -5.27 -13.90 8.19
CA PRO A 250 -4.15 -14.22 9.05
C PRO A 250 -4.58 -14.71 10.44
N SER A 251 -3.65 -15.34 11.16
CA SER A 251 -3.73 -15.58 12.60
C SER A 251 -3.42 -14.31 13.38
N HIS A 252 -4.07 -14.13 14.52
CA HIS A 252 -3.85 -13.01 15.43
C HIS A 252 -2.39 -12.88 15.87
N ASP A 253 -1.75 -14.01 16.18
CA ASP A 253 -0.37 -14.03 16.70
C ASP A 253 0.67 -14.06 15.57
N ASP A 254 0.25 -14.34 14.34
CA ASP A 254 1.16 -14.61 13.23
C ASP A 254 0.50 -14.33 11.88
N TYR A 255 0.84 -13.16 11.32
CA TYR A 255 0.33 -12.72 10.03
C TYR A 255 0.66 -13.67 8.86
N GLN A 256 1.68 -14.52 9.01
CA GLN A 256 2.06 -15.47 7.96
C GLN A 256 1.14 -16.69 7.94
N GLN A 257 0.47 -17.03 9.04
CA GLN A 257 -0.36 -18.24 9.11
C GLN A 257 -1.83 -17.91 8.88
N SER A 258 -2.58 -18.88 8.33
CA SER A 258 -4.04 -18.76 8.27
C SER A 258 -4.67 -18.76 9.67
N GLY A 259 -5.72 -17.98 9.86
CA GLY A 259 -6.44 -17.84 11.11
C GLY A 259 -7.80 -17.16 10.94
N SER A 260 -8.23 -16.42 11.96
CA SER A 260 -9.59 -15.90 12.09
C SER A 260 -9.68 -14.37 12.12
N CYS A 261 -8.59 -13.66 11.82
CA CYS A 261 -8.62 -12.22 11.66
C CYS A 261 -9.59 -11.78 10.55
N ARG A 262 -10.00 -10.51 10.58
CA ARG A 262 -10.93 -9.93 9.61
C ARG A 262 -10.25 -9.64 8.29
N ARG A 263 -9.01 -9.14 8.35
CA ARG A 263 -8.20 -8.75 7.19
C ARG A 263 -7.95 -9.92 6.27
N MET A 264 -7.80 -9.62 4.98
CA MET A 264 -7.46 -10.57 3.93
C MET A 264 -6.10 -10.20 3.33
N ILE A 265 -5.21 -11.19 3.27
CA ILE A 265 -3.87 -11.04 2.72
C ILE A 265 -3.80 -11.80 1.40
N ALA A 266 -3.33 -11.11 0.36
CA ALA A 266 -3.05 -11.67 -0.94
C ALA A 266 -1.56 -11.54 -1.27
N ARG A 267 -1.08 -12.48 -2.07
CA ARG A 267 0.32 -12.55 -2.48
C ARG A 267 0.62 -11.61 -3.65
N ALA A 268 1.77 -10.94 -3.59
CA ALA A 268 2.27 -10.08 -4.64
C ALA A 268 3.78 -10.23 -4.83
N LEU A 269 4.21 -10.58 -6.04
CA LEU A 269 5.62 -10.77 -6.39
C LEU A 269 6.18 -9.60 -7.21
N ASN A 270 7.47 -9.36 -7.09
CA ASN A 270 8.14 -8.24 -7.74
C ASN A 270 8.37 -8.48 -9.24
N VAL A 271 8.51 -7.39 -10.00
CA VAL A 271 9.03 -7.43 -11.37
C VAL A 271 10.43 -6.84 -11.42
N PHE A 272 11.35 -7.58 -12.04
CA PHE A 272 12.76 -7.20 -12.26
C PHE A 272 13.49 -6.70 -11.01
N ASN A 273 13.14 -7.23 -9.83
CA ASN A 273 13.77 -6.90 -8.56
C ASN A 273 14.82 -7.97 -8.19
N ARG A 274 15.49 -7.80 -7.06
CA ARG A 274 16.57 -8.72 -6.63
C ARG A 274 16.03 -10.00 -5.99
N ILE A 275 14.85 -9.94 -5.39
CA ILE A 275 14.20 -11.01 -4.60
C ILE A 275 12.73 -11.14 -4.99
N GLY A 276 12.21 -12.37 -4.93
CA GLY A 276 10.78 -12.66 -5.00
C GLY A 276 10.15 -12.19 -6.30
N ASN A 277 10.80 -12.50 -7.43
CA ASN A 277 10.32 -12.12 -8.74
C ASN A 277 9.19 -13.04 -9.21
N ILE A 278 8.21 -12.45 -9.90
CA ILE A 278 7.29 -13.23 -10.73
C ILE A 278 8.03 -13.83 -11.93
N ASP A 279 7.66 -15.05 -12.32
CA ASP A 279 8.18 -15.72 -13.49
C ASP A 279 7.10 -16.61 -14.16
N GLY A 280 7.51 -17.36 -15.19
CA GLY A 280 6.64 -18.28 -15.93
C GLY A 280 6.02 -19.36 -15.05
N PRO A 281 6.82 -20.15 -14.30
CA PRO A 281 6.30 -21.13 -13.34
C PRO A 281 5.30 -20.56 -12.34
N GLU A 282 5.56 -19.36 -11.80
CA GLU A 282 4.66 -18.72 -10.85
C GLU A 282 3.33 -18.29 -11.49
N MET A 283 3.36 -17.77 -12.73
CA MET A 283 2.14 -17.46 -13.48
C MET A 283 1.39 -18.74 -13.87
N ASP A 284 2.09 -19.81 -14.26
CA ASP A 284 1.48 -21.11 -14.55
C ASP A 284 0.79 -21.71 -13.33
N LYS A 285 1.39 -21.56 -12.16
CA LYS A 285 0.79 -21.97 -10.89
C LYS A 285 -0.54 -21.26 -10.65
N ALA A 286 -0.64 -19.97 -10.95
CA ALA A 286 -1.89 -19.21 -10.84
C ALA A 286 -2.96 -19.73 -11.82
N PHE A 287 -2.60 -19.93 -13.08
CA PHE A 287 -3.55 -20.45 -14.07
C PHE A 287 -3.96 -21.90 -13.81
N ALA A 288 -3.06 -22.75 -13.32
CA ALA A 288 -3.37 -24.11 -12.89
C ALA A 288 -4.37 -24.13 -11.73
N ARG A 289 -4.17 -23.26 -10.73
CA ARG A 289 -5.09 -23.06 -9.61
C ARG A 289 -6.48 -22.69 -10.12
N ALA A 290 -6.56 -21.73 -11.02
CA ALA A 290 -7.84 -21.28 -11.58
C ALA A 290 -8.52 -22.33 -12.49
N ALA A 291 -7.74 -23.13 -13.22
CA ALA A 291 -8.25 -24.26 -14.00
C ALA A 291 -8.96 -25.29 -13.10
N ASN A 292 -8.44 -25.52 -11.90
CA ASN A 292 -9.06 -26.38 -10.89
C ASN A 292 -10.31 -25.77 -10.23
N GLY A 293 -10.70 -24.55 -10.61
CA GLY A 293 -11.85 -23.85 -10.05
C GLY A 293 -11.56 -23.11 -8.75
N GLU A 294 -10.30 -23.02 -8.33
CA GLU A 294 -9.93 -22.37 -7.08
C GLU A 294 -9.78 -20.84 -7.26
N PRO A 295 -10.31 -20.02 -6.34
CA PRO A 295 -10.14 -18.57 -6.41
C PRO A 295 -8.66 -18.17 -6.42
N THR A 296 -8.29 -17.27 -7.32
CA THR A 296 -6.89 -16.93 -7.61
C THR A 296 -6.69 -15.43 -7.78
N LEU A 297 -5.81 -14.85 -6.96
CA LEU A 297 -5.36 -13.46 -7.07
C LEU A 297 -3.84 -13.42 -7.26
N VAL A 298 -3.39 -12.84 -8.37
CA VAL A 298 -1.97 -12.61 -8.68
C VAL A 298 -1.65 -11.14 -8.47
N GLY A 299 -1.00 -10.83 -7.36
CA GLY A 299 -0.40 -9.51 -7.15
C GLY A 299 0.94 -9.39 -7.85
N ILE A 300 1.20 -8.23 -8.43
CA ILE A 300 2.46 -7.86 -9.07
C ILE A 300 2.94 -6.56 -8.42
N ALA A 301 4.21 -6.47 -8.06
CA ALA A 301 4.78 -5.30 -7.39
C ALA A 301 5.79 -4.55 -8.27
N GLY A 302 5.51 -3.25 -8.46
CA GLY A 302 6.34 -2.28 -9.18
C GLY A 302 6.62 -1.04 -8.32
N HIS A 303 7.44 -0.11 -8.81
CA HIS A 303 7.67 1.19 -8.15
C HIS A 303 7.63 2.31 -9.19
N ASP A 304 7.01 3.44 -8.86
CA ASP A 304 6.78 4.53 -9.80
C ASP A 304 8.03 5.32 -10.22
N TRP A 305 9.07 5.31 -9.40
CA TRP A 305 10.36 5.86 -9.80
C TRP A 305 11.12 4.97 -10.78
N ARG A 306 10.64 3.77 -11.15
CA ARG A 306 11.20 2.95 -12.24
C ARG A 306 10.31 3.07 -13.47
N ASP A 307 10.87 2.81 -14.65
CA ASP A 307 10.04 2.70 -15.86
C ASP A 307 9.16 1.44 -15.76
N LEU A 308 7.85 1.64 -15.62
CA LEU A 308 6.85 0.59 -15.48
C LEU A 308 6.50 -0.08 -16.83
N ALA A 309 6.83 0.55 -17.96
CA ALA A 309 6.46 0.01 -19.26
C ALA A 309 7.10 -1.38 -19.53
N PRO A 310 8.42 -1.58 -19.31
CA PRO A 310 9.03 -2.91 -19.40
C PRO A 310 8.45 -3.94 -18.43
N GLU A 311 8.06 -3.53 -17.21
CA GLU A 311 7.48 -4.44 -16.22
C GLU A 311 6.13 -4.99 -16.72
N VAL A 312 5.27 -4.11 -17.24
CA VAL A 312 3.97 -4.50 -17.81
C VAL A 312 4.14 -5.42 -19.01
N GLU A 313 5.07 -5.12 -19.92
CA GLU A 313 5.33 -5.96 -21.09
C GLU A 313 5.79 -7.37 -20.69
N TYR A 314 6.69 -7.46 -19.71
CA TYR A 314 7.15 -8.74 -19.19
C TYR A 314 6.00 -9.57 -18.61
N VAL A 315 5.16 -8.97 -17.76
CA VAL A 315 4.04 -9.69 -17.14
C VAL A 315 3.01 -10.12 -18.20
N ARG A 316 2.74 -9.28 -19.21
CA ARG A 316 1.88 -9.66 -20.35
C ARG A 316 2.40 -10.90 -21.07
N GLU A 317 3.72 -10.98 -21.29
CA GLU A 317 4.32 -12.17 -21.90
C GLU A 317 4.07 -13.42 -21.04
N LEU A 318 4.24 -13.32 -19.73
CA LEU A 318 3.94 -14.42 -18.80
C LEU A 318 2.47 -14.86 -18.90
N VAL A 319 1.54 -13.89 -18.89
CA VAL A 319 0.09 -14.14 -19.02
C VAL A 319 -0.24 -14.81 -20.34
N VAL A 320 0.28 -14.30 -21.47
CA VAL A 320 0.04 -14.89 -22.80
C VAL A 320 0.58 -16.32 -22.87
N GLN A 321 1.75 -16.58 -22.28
CA GLN A 321 2.31 -17.93 -22.24
C GLN A 321 1.46 -18.88 -21.39
N ALA A 322 0.99 -18.43 -20.22
CA ALA A 322 0.11 -19.22 -19.37
C ALA A 322 -1.25 -19.47 -20.03
N GLN A 323 -1.86 -18.46 -20.67
CA GLN A 323 -3.12 -18.60 -21.41
C GLN A 323 -3.02 -19.66 -22.51
N ARG A 324 -1.88 -19.78 -23.20
CA ARG A 324 -1.68 -20.84 -24.22
C ARG A 324 -1.72 -22.25 -23.62
N ARG A 325 -1.30 -22.42 -22.37
CA ARG A 325 -1.33 -23.70 -21.64
C ARG A 325 -2.69 -23.96 -20.99
N TYR A 326 -3.40 -22.91 -20.61
CA TYR A 326 -4.70 -22.96 -19.95
C TYR A 326 -5.74 -22.12 -20.73
N PRO A 327 -6.11 -22.52 -21.96
CA PRO A 327 -6.89 -21.69 -22.88
C PRO A 327 -8.29 -21.31 -22.37
N ASP A 328 -8.88 -22.17 -21.53
CA ASP A 328 -10.24 -21.98 -21.00
C ASP A 328 -10.28 -21.18 -19.68
N VAL A 329 -9.12 -20.85 -19.11
CA VAL A 329 -9.04 -20.08 -17.86
C VAL A 329 -9.12 -18.58 -18.18
N PRO A 330 -10.16 -17.86 -17.73
CA PRO A 330 -10.22 -16.42 -17.92
C PRO A 330 -9.26 -15.71 -16.97
N PHE A 331 -8.75 -14.55 -17.40
CA PHE A 331 -8.02 -13.62 -16.55
C PHE A 331 -8.56 -12.19 -16.71
N VAL A 332 -8.38 -11.38 -15.67
CA VAL A 332 -8.81 -9.97 -15.66
C VAL A 332 -7.75 -9.07 -15.03
N TYR A 333 -7.53 -7.89 -15.61
CA TYR A 333 -6.74 -6.84 -14.97
C TYR A 333 -7.67 -6.05 -14.04
N SER A 334 -7.33 -5.98 -12.76
CA SER A 334 -8.28 -5.52 -11.74
C SER A 334 -7.72 -4.44 -10.84
N GLU A 335 -8.63 -3.58 -10.41
CA GLU A 335 -8.45 -2.78 -9.21
C GLU A 335 -8.37 -3.73 -8.00
N ALA A 336 -7.56 -3.41 -6.98
CA ALA A 336 -7.30 -4.28 -5.84
C ALA A 336 -8.58 -4.71 -5.10
N GLY A 337 -9.45 -3.77 -4.74
CA GLY A 337 -10.72 -4.06 -4.07
C GLY A 337 -11.66 -4.91 -4.94
N GLU A 338 -11.73 -4.66 -6.25
CA GLU A 338 -12.47 -5.50 -7.19
C GLU A 338 -11.92 -6.93 -7.24
N ALA A 339 -10.61 -7.11 -7.23
CA ALA A 339 -9.96 -8.41 -7.24
C ALA A 339 -10.26 -9.20 -5.96
N PHE A 340 -10.10 -8.59 -4.79
CA PHE A 340 -10.46 -9.23 -3.52
C PHE A 340 -11.94 -9.62 -3.51
N ARG A 341 -12.83 -8.72 -3.97
CA ARG A 341 -14.26 -9.05 -4.04
C ARG A 341 -14.55 -10.21 -4.96
N GLY A 342 -13.95 -10.23 -6.15
CA GLY A 342 -14.14 -11.27 -7.14
C GLY A 342 -13.59 -12.65 -6.73
N VAL A 343 -12.59 -12.68 -5.85
CA VAL A 343 -11.99 -13.92 -5.32
C VAL A 343 -12.72 -14.43 -4.08
N VAL A 344 -13.09 -13.53 -3.17
CA VAL A 344 -13.65 -13.91 -1.85
C VAL A 344 -15.18 -14.02 -1.88
N TRP A 345 -15.84 -13.19 -2.70
CA TRP A 345 -17.30 -13.19 -2.89
C TRP A 345 -17.64 -13.29 -4.39
N PRO A 346 -17.36 -14.44 -5.04
CA PRO A 346 -17.55 -14.61 -6.48
C PRO A 346 -19.00 -14.46 -6.94
N GLU A 347 -19.97 -14.75 -6.06
CA GLU A 347 -21.41 -14.56 -6.31
C GLU A 347 -21.87 -13.10 -6.21
N GLY A 348 -20.95 -12.18 -5.87
CA GLY A 348 -21.22 -10.77 -5.65
C GLY A 348 -21.48 -10.41 -4.19
N VAL A 349 -21.57 -9.11 -3.93
CA VAL A 349 -21.84 -8.52 -2.62
C VAL A 349 -23.27 -7.97 -2.62
N THR A 350 -24.10 -8.44 -1.70
CA THR A 350 -25.53 -8.04 -1.63
C THR A 350 -25.82 -7.07 -0.50
N GLU A 351 -24.93 -7.02 0.49
CA GLU A 351 -25.01 -6.16 1.65
C GLU A 351 -24.91 -4.69 1.24
N ALA A 352 -25.73 -3.84 1.84
CA ALA A 352 -25.65 -2.40 1.62
C ALA A 352 -24.24 -1.87 1.97
N PRO A 353 -23.71 -0.88 1.21
CA PRO A 353 -22.48 -0.20 1.57
C PRO A 353 -22.53 0.36 2.99
N LEU A 354 -21.38 0.42 3.64
CA LEU A 354 -21.25 1.08 4.93
C LEU A 354 -21.75 2.52 4.85
N ASP A 355 -22.66 2.86 5.74
CA ASP A 355 -23.12 4.22 5.96
C ASP A 355 -23.04 4.52 7.45
N LEU A 356 -22.32 5.59 7.80
CA LEU A 356 -22.15 6.06 9.16
C LEU A 356 -22.89 7.37 9.36
N ASP A 357 -23.41 7.55 10.57
CA ASP A 357 -23.82 8.83 11.11
C ASP A 357 -22.76 9.37 12.06
N LEU A 358 -22.60 10.70 12.08
CA LEU A 358 -21.71 11.41 13.01
C LEU A 358 -22.47 12.59 13.60
N GLU A 359 -22.76 12.51 14.88
CA GLU A 359 -23.54 13.50 15.62
C GLU A 359 -22.70 14.14 16.72
N PHE A 360 -22.75 15.46 16.85
CA PHE A 360 -22.20 16.19 18.00
C PHE A 360 -23.28 16.38 19.06
N ILE A 361 -22.95 16.06 20.31
CA ILE A 361 -23.80 16.21 21.48
C ILE A 361 -23.23 17.34 22.35
N PRO A 362 -23.90 18.50 22.44
CA PRO A 362 -23.48 19.58 23.32
C PRO A 362 -23.49 19.17 24.79
N ALA A 363 -22.72 19.88 25.62
CA ALA A 363 -22.76 19.70 27.07
C ALA A 363 -24.18 19.93 27.61
N GLY A 364 -24.66 19.05 28.49
CA GLY A 364 -26.01 19.12 29.03
C GLY A 364 -26.34 17.94 29.94
N GLY A 365 -27.32 18.11 30.83
CA GLY A 365 -27.82 17.02 31.68
C GLY A 365 -26.83 16.46 32.71
N GLY A 366 -25.69 17.11 32.93
CA GLY A 366 -24.61 16.63 33.81
C GLY A 366 -23.45 15.96 33.07
N ASP A 367 -23.58 15.75 31.75
CA ASP A 367 -22.54 15.17 30.90
C ASP A 367 -21.78 16.24 30.10
N GLY A 368 -20.51 15.95 29.83
CA GLY A 368 -19.64 16.77 28.97
C GLY A 368 -20.01 16.66 27.49
N PRO A 369 -19.51 17.58 26.64
CA PRO A 369 -19.75 17.50 25.20
C PRO A 369 -19.08 16.26 24.60
N SER A 370 -19.70 15.68 23.59
CA SER A 370 -19.19 14.45 22.96
C SER A 370 -19.59 14.35 21.48
N ILE A 371 -19.01 13.38 20.78
CA ILE A 371 -19.56 12.90 19.51
C ILE A 371 -20.08 11.48 19.67
N THR A 372 -21.11 11.17 18.88
CA THR A 372 -21.65 9.82 18.71
C THR A 372 -21.56 9.42 17.24
N VAL A 373 -21.00 8.23 17.00
CA VAL A 373 -20.98 7.60 15.67
C VAL A 373 -21.90 6.41 15.69
N SER A 374 -22.80 6.28 14.71
CA SER A 374 -23.71 5.13 14.59
C SER A 374 -23.69 4.55 13.18
N THR A 375 -23.79 3.23 13.05
CA THR A 375 -23.96 2.58 11.74
C THR A 375 -25.41 2.70 11.28
N ARG A 376 -25.65 3.34 10.12
CA ARG A 376 -26.96 3.41 9.45
C ARG A 376 -27.21 2.21 8.53
N ALA A 377 -26.17 1.77 7.82
CA ALA A 377 -26.21 0.60 6.94
C ALA A 377 -24.83 -0.07 6.87
N GLY A 378 -24.80 -1.35 6.48
CA GLY A 378 -23.57 -2.13 6.40
C GLY A 378 -22.98 -2.43 7.79
N ARG A 379 -21.67 -2.75 7.83
CA ARG A 379 -20.93 -3.06 9.05
C ARG A 379 -19.53 -2.49 8.99
N VAL A 380 -19.08 -1.85 10.06
CA VAL A 380 -17.68 -1.43 10.22
C VAL A 380 -16.79 -2.67 10.20
N PHE A 381 -15.68 -2.60 9.46
CA PHE A 381 -14.73 -3.69 9.31
C PHE A 381 -14.18 -4.14 10.67
N GLY A 382 -13.46 -3.26 11.37
CA GLY A 382 -12.84 -3.57 12.65
C GLY A 382 -13.69 -3.19 13.87
N PRO A 383 -13.06 -3.05 15.05
CA PRO A 383 -13.78 -2.81 16.30
C PRO A 383 -14.42 -1.41 16.36
N GLN A 384 -13.82 -0.43 15.70
CA GLN A 384 -14.27 0.96 15.70
C GLN A 384 -13.91 1.64 14.37
N PRO A 385 -14.64 2.68 13.98
CA PRO A 385 -14.16 3.63 12.98
C PRO A 385 -12.86 4.31 13.40
N PHE A 386 -12.08 4.77 12.43
CA PHE A 386 -10.94 5.64 12.66
C PHE A 386 -11.40 7.06 13.00
N LEU A 387 -11.02 7.55 14.18
CA LEU A 387 -11.26 8.93 14.60
C LEU A 387 -10.06 9.81 14.24
N ALA A 388 -10.32 10.91 13.55
CA ALA A 388 -9.37 11.95 13.23
C ALA A 388 -9.85 13.27 13.85
N ILE A 389 -8.99 13.95 14.58
CA ILE A 389 -9.30 15.26 15.19
C ILE A 389 -8.23 16.24 14.73
N GLU A 390 -8.63 17.29 14.06
CA GLU A 390 -7.79 18.47 13.87
C GLU A 390 -8.04 19.42 15.03
N ILE A 391 -6.96 19.80 15.70
CA ILE A 391 -6.95 20.83 16.72
C ILE A 391 -6.20 22.07 16.22
N HIS A 392 -6.30 23.17 16.97
CA HIS A 392 -5.62 24.42 16.63
C HIS A 392 -4.12 24.25 16.35
N GLY A 393 -3.61 25.09 15.44
CA GLY A 393 -2.23 25.05 14.99
C GLY A 393 -1.92 23.96 13.96
N ARG A 394 -2.93 23.46 13.21
CA ARG A 394 -2.80 22.40 12.19
C ARG A 394 -2.18 21.11 12.74
N ARG A 395 -2.53 20.78 13.97
CA ARG A 395 -2.16 19.51 14.61
C ARG A 395 -3.30 18.53 14.39
N PHE A 396 -2.95 17.30 14.01
CA PHE A 396 -3.91 16.25 13.73
C PHE A 396 -3.60 15.08 14.66
N VAL A 397 -4.62 14.58 15.33
CA VAL A 397 -4.49 13.48 16.28
C VAL A 397 -5.51 12.39 15.97
N HIS A 398 -5.13 11.17 16.28
CA HIS A 398 -6.02 10.03 16.36
C HIS A 398 -6.30 9.74 17.84
N ASP A 399 -7.52 9.31 18.14
CA ASP A 399 -7.90 8.84 19.46
C ASP A 399 -8.91 7.68 19.34
N ASN A 400 -9.23 7.03 20.44
CA ASN A 400 -10.14 5.87 20.46
C ASN A 400 -11.55 6.27 20.89
N PHE A 401 -12.54 5.65 20.27
CA PHE A 401 -13.89 5.64 20.80
C PHE A 401 -14.03 4.61 21.94
N ASP A 402 -15.11 4.76 22.70
CA ASP A 402 -15.66 3.67 23.50
C ASP A 402 -16.99 3.16 22.92
N PHE A 403 -17.34 1.92 23.25
CA PHE A 403 -18.49 1.21 22.71
C PHE A 403 -19.78 1.60 23.41
N ALA A 404 -20.83 1.87 22.64
CA ALA A 404 -22.18 1.76 23.16
C ALA A 404 -22.56 0.28 23.33
N PRO A 405 -23.44 -0.07 24.29
CA PRO A 405 -23.86 -1.46 24.54
C PRO A 405 -24.43 -2.21 23.32
N CYS A 406 -24.93 -1.49 22.31
CA CYS A 406 -25.49 -2.08 21.09
C CYS A 406 -24.44 -2.61 20.09
N GLY A 407 -23.15 -2.29 20.28
CA GLY A 407 -22.06 -2.76 19.40
C GLY A 407 -22.02 -2.16 17.99
N THR A 408 -22.92 -1.22 17.66
CA THR A 408 -22.98 -0.51 16.37
C THR A 408 -22.96 1.01 16.53
N ARG A 409 -22.57 1.47 17.72
CA ARG A 409 -22.46 2.87 18.08
C ARG A 409 -21.24 3.08 18.97
N TRP A 410 -20.61 4.23 18.81
CA TRP A 410 -19.36 4.62 19.46
C TRP A 410 -19.47 6.04 19.98
N HIS A 411 -18.82 6.32 21.11
CA HIS A 411 -18.83 7.63 21.75
C HIS A 411 -17.41 8.12 22.00
N TYR A 412 -17.20 9.43 21.84
CA TYR A 412 -15.96 10.09 22.22
C TYR A 412 -16.28 11.37 23.00
N PRO A 413 -15.99 11.41 24.30
CA PRO A 413 -16.18 12.61 25.12
C PRO A 413 -15.03 13.59 24.94
N PHE A 414 -15.32 14.88 24.76
CA PHE A 414 -14.31 15.93 24.83
C PHE A 414 -14.13 16.41 26.26
N ASN A 415 -12.89 16.43 26.75
CA ASN A 415 -12.54 16.89 28.09
C ASN A 415 -11.04 17.16 28.21
N GLU A 416 -10.63 17.75 29.33
CA GLU A 416 -9.23 18.13 29.62
C GLU A 416 -8.26 16.92 29.72
N SER A 417 -8.77 15.70 29.92
CA SER A 417 -7.94 14.48 29.97
C SER A 417 -7.70 13.86 28.60
N THR A 418 -8.39 14.33 27.55
CA THR A 418 -8.30 13.84 26.17
C THR A 418 -8.04 15.02 25.23
N VAL A 419 -9.05 15.46 24.47
CA VAL A 419 -9.02 16.70 23.68
C VAL A 419 -10.12 17.61 24.21
N ALA A 420 -9.75 18.81 24.67
CA ALA A 420 -10.70 19.83 25.06
C ALA A 420 -11.47 20.33 23.82
N LEU A 421 -12.79 20.46 23.92
CA LEU A 421 -13.63 20.88 22.80
C LEU A 421 -13.19 22.22 22.21
N ASP A 422 -12.74 23.15 23.06
CA ASP A 422 -12.29 24.48 22.66
C ASP A 422 -11.05 24.46 21.76
N ASP A 423 -10.28 23.37 21.74
CA ASP A 423 -9.13 23.21 20.85
C ASP A 423 -9.50 22.61 19.49
N VAL A 424 -10.71 22.04 19.35
CA VAL A 424 -11.13 21.27 18.18
C VAL A 424 -11.53 22.18 17.02
N VAL A 425 -10.98 21.93 15.84
CA VAL A 425 -11.32 22.60 14.58
C VAL A 425 -12.25 21.72 13.75
N ARG A 426 -11.83 20.49 13.47
CA ARG A 426 -12.60 19.52 12.68
C ARG A 426 -12.48 18.14 13.29
N VAL A 427 -13.55 17.38 13.19
CA VAL A 427 -13.55 15.94 13.46
C VAL A 427 -13.89 15.22 12.18
N GLY A 428 -13.12 14.18 11.89
CA GLY A 428 -13.38 13.23 10.82
C GLY A 428 -13.50 11.82 11.37
N VAL A 429 -14.42 11.05 10.81
CA VAL A 429 -14.61 9.63 11.12
C VAL A 429 -14.60 8.87 9.81
N ALA A 430 -13.81 7.81 9.76
CA ALA A 430 -13.72 6.97 8.57
C ALA A 430 -13.69 5.49 8.89
N ALA A 431 -14.27 4.67 8.03
CA ALA A 431 -14.18 3.22 8.14
C ALA A 431 -14.38 2.56 6.78
N SER A 432 -13.82 1.37 6.63
CA SER A 432 -14.18 0.42 5.59
C SER A 432 -15.20 -0.59 6.11
N ASP A 433 -15.99 -1.20 5.23
CA ASP A 433 -16.56 -2.52 5.49
C ASP A 433 -15.61 -3.64 5.05
N ILE A 434 -16.01 -4.90 5.29
CA ILE A 434 -15.23 -6.07 4.90
C ILE A 434 -15.02 -6.19 3.38
N TYR A 435 -15.84 -5.54 2.57
CA TYR A 435 -15.77 -5.54 1.11
C TYR A 435 -14.89 -4.41 0.56
N GLY A 436 -14.27 -3.62 1.45
CA GLY A 436 -13.43 -2.48 1.11
C GLY A 436 -14.20 -1.25 0.65
N ARG A 437 -15.49 -1.14 0.96
CA ARG A 437 -16.28 0.08 0.70
C ARG A 437 -16.10 1.04 1.86
N VAL A 438 -15.68 2.25 1.54
CA VAL A 438 -15.27 3.26 2.52
C VAL A 438 -16.40 4.25 2.77
N CYS A 439 -16.60 4.61 4.04
CA CYS A 439 -17.44 5.72 4.46
C CYS A 439 -16.60 6.73 5.24
N VAL A 440 -16.71 8.01 4.90
CA VAL A 440 -16.11 9.13 5.63
C VAL A 440 -17.20 10.13 6.01
N ARG A 441 -17.18 10.60 7.26
CA ARG A 441 -18.04 11.67 7.80
C ARG A 441 -17.17 12.70 8.47
N ARG A 442 -17.54 13.98 8.38
CA ARG A 442 -16.80 15.07 9.01
C ARG A 442 -17.77 16.08 9.60
N ILE A 443 -17.33 16.71 10.68
CA ILE A 443 -17.98 17.89 11.25
C ILE A 443 -16.92 18.96 11.46
N GLU A 444 -17.32 20.20 11.24
CA GLU A 444 -16.49 21.37 11.51
C GLU A 444 -17.08 22.15 12.67
N PHE A 445 -16.22 22.44 13.64
CA PHE A 445 -16.58 23.23 14.80
C PHE A 445 -16.28 24.69 14.48
N LYS A 446 -17.35 25.50 14.40
CA LYS A 446 -17.17 26.94 14.32
C LYS A 446 -16.60 27.44 15.64
N HIS A 447 -15.58 28.29 15.55
CA HIS A 447 -15.14 29.10 16.69
C HIS A 447 -16.36 29.75 17.34
N PHE A 448 -16.55 29.53 18.64
CA PHE A 448 -17.62 30.18 19.39
C PHE A 448 -17.31 31.68 19.53
N GLN A 449 -17.90 32.47 18.64
CA GLN A 449 -18.86 33.48 19.07
C GLN A 449 -20.26 33.00 18.70
N SER A 450 -20.81 32.09 19.52
CA SER A 450 -22.20 31.60 19.53
C SER A 450 -22.84 31.08 18.23
N THR A 451 -23.37 29.86 18.33
CA THR A 451 -24.44 29.19 17.53
C THR A 451 -24.02 28.19 16.43
N SER A 452 -24.28 26.93 16.77
CA SER A 452 -24.51 25.67 16.04
C SER A 452 -23.56 25.23 14.89
N PRO A 453 -23.01 23.99 14.96
CA PRO A 453 -22.22 23.39 13.88
C PRO A 453 -23.09 23.01 12.66
N ILE A 454 -22.45 22.89 11.49
CA ILE A 454 -23.04 22.45 10.23
C ILE A 454 -22.40 21.11 9.86
N VAL A 455 -23.23 20.11 9.52
CA VAL A 455 -22.78 18.82 8.98
C VAL A 455 -22.45 19.01 7.49
N LEU A 456 -21.23 18.64 7.07
CA LEU A 456 -20.72 18.76 5.69
C LEU A 456 -20.58 17.41 5.00
#